data_AF-A0A3L8RFW2-F1
#
_entry.id   AF-A0A3L8RFW2-F1
#
_cell.length_a   1.000
_cell.length_b   1.000
_cell.length_c   1.000
_cell.angle_alpha   90.00
_cell.angle_beta   90.00
_cell.angle_gamma   90.00
#
_symmetry.space_group_name_H-M   'P 1'
#
loop_
_entity.id
_entity.type
_entity.pdbx_description
1 polymer ?
#
loop_
_entity_poly.entity_id
_entity_poly.type
_entity_poly.pdbx_seq_one_letter_code
_entity_poly.pdbx_strand_id
1 'polypeptide(L)'
;MISSGTDLNRFLDALVRGKLLRPAQQRQMMTTRPTGNPDGRAYGLGLGLGLESRPLPHGGLYWGHGGDILGYGTVGGATADGRQATVMVNLNAGGTDAQDADMKAAVQTALCAGRHA
;
A
#
# COMPACT_ATOMS: atom_id res chain seq x y z
N MET A 1 7.08 8.21 -11.25
CA MET A 1 8.17 7.20 -11.38
C MET A 1 7.69 6.10 -12.32
N ILE A 2 8.59 5.42 -13.04
CA ILE A 2 8.29 4.21 -13.81
C ILE A 2 8.94 3.02 -13.10
N SER A 3 8.22 1.90 -12.95
CA SER A 3 8.70 0.70 -12.26
C SER A 3 7.93 -0.55 -12.72
N SER A 4 8.21 -1.70 -12.11
CA SER A 4 7.49 -2.97 -12.30
C SER A 4 6.80 -3.40 -11.00
N GLY A 5 5.78 -4.27 -11.09
CA GLY A 5 5.13 -4.82 -9.89
C GLY A 5 6.10 -5.56 -8.97
N THR A 6 7.06 -6.29 -9.55
CA THR A 6 8.10 -6.99 -8.80
C THR A 6 9.03 -6.02 -8.06
N ASP A 7 9.41 -4.91 -8.69
CA ASP A 7 10.30 -3.93 -8.05
C ASP A 7 9.59 -3.13 -6.96
N LEU A 8 8.32 -2.77 -7.17
CA LEU A 8 7.51 -2.13 -6.12
C LEU A 8 7.33 -3.06 -4.91
N ASN A 9 7.06 -4.36 -5.13
CA ASN A 9 7.01 -5.34 -4.06
C ASN A 9 8.33 -5.42 -3.28
N ARG A 10 9.47 -5.49 -3.99
CA ARG A 10 10.80 -5.52 -3.36
C ARG A 10 11.08 -4.27 -2.53
N PHE A 11 10.74 -3.10 -3.08
CA PHE A 11 10.92 -1.82 -2.40
C PHE A 11 10.06 -1.74 -1.13
N LEU A 12 8.77 -2.06 -1.23
CA LEU A 12 7.84 -1.99 -0.10
C LEU A 12 8.20 -2.99 1.00
N ASP A 13 8.59 -4.23 0.68
CA ASP A 13 9.09 -5.19 1.70
C ASP A 13 10.33 -4.63 2.42
N ALA A 14 11.31 -4.14 1.67
CA ALA A 14 12.54 -3.61 2.24
C ALA A 14 12.27 -2.39 3.13
N LEU A 15 11.36 -1.50 2.70
CA LEU A 15 10.95 -0.34 3.47
C LEU A 15 10.22 -0.73 4.75
N VAL A 16 9.19 -1.57 4.65
CA VAL A 16 8.35 -1.98 5.79
C VAL A 16 9.17 -2.74 6.83
N ARG A 17 10.14 -3.54 6.39
CA ARG A 17 11.04 -4.29 7.28
C ARG A 17 12.22 -3.46 7.79
N GLY A 18 12.26 -2.15 7.54
CA GLY A 18 13.25 -1.24 8.09
C GLY A 18 14.66 -1.42 7.53
N LYS A 19 14.80 -1.94 6.31
CA LYS A 19 16.11 -2.16 5.67
C LYS A 19 16.66 -0.90 4.98
N LEU A 20 15.82 0.10 4.73
CA LEU A 20 16.17 1.28 3.93
C LEU A 20 16.42 2.55 4.75
N LEU A 21 15.86 2.64 5.96
CA LEU A 21 15.91 3.84 6.80
C LEU A 21 16.55 3.55 8.15
N ARG A 22 17.17 4.57 8.77
CA ARG A 22 17.65 4.43 10.15
C ARG A 22 16.44 4.22 11.07
N PRO A 23 16.58 3.53 12.22
CA PRO A 23 15.46 3.20 13.10
C PRO A 23 14.56 4.38 13.50
N ALA A 24 15.15 5.57 13.72
CA ALA A 24 14.38 6.76 14.05
C ALA A 24 13.47 7.22 12.88
N GLN A 25 13.98 7.21 11.65
CA GLN A 25 13.25 7.59 10.45
C GLN A 25 12.18 6.56 10.10
N GLN A 26 12.48 5.26 10.27
CA GLN A 26 11.49 4.20 10.10
C GLN A 26 10.29 4.39 11.04
N ARG A 27 10.56 4.64 12.34
CA ARG A 27 9.49 4.89 13.32
C ARG A 27 8.67 6.12 12.95
N GLN A 28 9.31 7.21 12.54
CA GLN A 28 8.61 8.42 12.11
C GLN A 28 7.71 8.15 10.89
N MET A 29 8.21 7.39 9.89
CA MET A 29 7.43 7.03 8.71
C MET A 29 6.24 6.13 9.05
N MET A 30 6.39 5.20 10.00
CA MET A 30 5.32 4.30 10.44
C MET A 30 4.41 4.91 11.53
N THR A 31 4.67 6.13 11.99
CA THR A 31 3.80 6.82 12.95
C THR A 31 2.70 7.54 12.19
N THR A 32 1.56 6.90 12.01
CA THR A 32 0.49 7.39 11.14
C THR A 32 -0.58 8.19 11.86
N ARG A 33 -1.22 9.14 11.15
CA ARG A 33 -2.44 9.83 11.59
C ARG A 33 -3.63 9.45 10.70
N PRO A 34 -4.83 9.19 11.28
CA PRO A 34 -6.04 8.94 10.49
C PRO A 34 -6.32 10.07 9.51
N THR A 35 -6.78 9.73 8.32
CA THR A 35 -7.17 10.72 7.30
C THR A 35 -8.62 11.19 7.43
N GLY A 36 -9.43 10.47 8.21
CA GLY A 36 -10.89 10.63 8.20
C GLY A 36 -11.58 9.92 7.04
N ASN A 37 -10.85 9.22 6.17
CA ASN A 37 -11.46 8.43 5.10
C ASN A 37 -12.20 7.19 5.67
N PRO A 38 -13.39 6.84 5.16
CA PRO A 38 -14.11 5.64 5.58
C PRO A 38 -13.33 4.33 5.42
N ASP A 39 -12.36 4.28 4.51
CA ASP A 39 -11.52 3.09 4.30
C ASP A 39 -10.47 2.86 5.40
N GLY A 40 -10.45 3.71 6.43
CA GLY A 40 -9.55 3.58 7.59
C GLY A 40 -8.10 3.91 7.29
N ARG A 41 -7.77 4.48 6.12
CA ARG A 41 -6.39 4.81 5.76
C ARG A 41 -5.81 5.87 6.70
N ALA A 42 -4.55 5.71 7.06
CA ALA A 42 -3.77 6.66 7.84
C ALA A 42 -2.41 6.92 7.15
N TYR A 43 -1.85 8.12 7.30
CA TYR A 43 -0.56 8.49 6.69
C TYR A 43 0.51 8.79 7.73
N GLY A 44 1.74 8.35 7.44
CA GLY A 44 2.94 8.73 8.16
C GLY A 44 3.41 10.16 7.90
N LEU A 45 4.30 10.68 8.75
CA LEU A 45 5.01 11.98 8.59
C LEU A 45 4.14 13.25 8.57
N GLY A 46 2.82 13.19 8.74
CA GLY A 46 1.94 14.36 8.65
C GLY A 46 1.89 15.00 7.24
N LEU A 47 2.61 14.41 6.28
CA LEU A 47 2.57 14.71 4.86
C LEU A 47 1.82 13.54 4.22
N GLY A 48 0.59 13.77 3.77
CA GLY A 48 -0.31 12.74 3.23
C GLY A 48 0.12 12.11 1.90
N LEU A 49 1.43 11.90 1.69
CA LEU A 49 2.04 11.49 0.42
C LEU A 49 3.19 10.48 0.56
N GLY A 50 3.47 9.98 1.78
CA GLY A 50 4.62 9.12 2.04
C GLY A 50 4.29 7.62 2.00
N LEU A 51 3.75 7.12 3.10
CA LEU A 51 3.38 5.72 3.29
C LEU A 51 2.02 5.66 4.00
N GLU A 52 1.07 4.97 3.39
CA GLU A 52 -0.26 4.69 3.91
C GLU A 52 -0.23 3.42 4.73
N SER A 53 -0.89 3.41 5.89
CA SER A 53 -1.33 2.17 6.54
C SER A 53 -2.82 1.96 6.30
N ARG A 54 -3.19 0.70 6.05
CA ARG A 54 -4.59 0.30 5.92
C ARG A 54 -4.86 -1.01 6.67
N PRO A 55 -6.02 -1.14 7.34
CA PRO A 55 -6.39 -2.35 8.05
C PRO A 55 -6.67 -3.52 7.10
N LEU A 56 -6.23 -4.71 7.47
CA LEU A 56 -6.61 -5.96 6.80
C LEU A 56 -7.82 -6.59 7.52
N PRO A 57 -8.75 -7.25 6.80
CA PRO A 57 -9.94 -7.87 7.39
C PRO A 57 -9.66 -8.90 8.50
N HIS A 58 -8.52 -9.58 8.41
CA HIS A 58 -8.12 -10.65 9.33
C HIS A 58 -7.22 -10.12 10.47
N GLY A 59 -7.16 -8.79 10.64
CA GLY A 59 -6.28 -8.13 11.59
C GLY A 59 -4.91 -7.80 11.01
N GLY A 60 -4.25 -6.84 11.64
CA GLY A 60 -2.99 -6.28 11.18
C GLY A 60 -3.17 -5.15 10.15
N LEU A 61 -2.03 -4.64 9.70
CA LEU A 61 -1.94 -3.52 8.77
C LEU A 61 -1.10 -3.95 7.57
N TYR A 62 -1.48 -3.46 6.39
CA TYR A 62 -0.55 -3.37 5.29
C TYR A 62 -0.13 -1.91 5.07
N TRP A 63 1.08 -1.75 4.53
CA TRP A 63 1.73 -0.47 4.30
C TRP A 63 2.04 -0.30 2.83
N GLY A 64 1.67 0.82 2.25
CA GLY A 64 1.80 1.02 0.81
C GLY A 64 1.40 2.41 0.35
N HIS A 65 1.05 2.54 -0.92
CA HIS A 65 0.55 3.78 -1.48
C HIS A 65 -0.19 3.50 -2.79
N GLY A 66 -1.22 4.30 -3.09
CA GLY A 66 -1.87 4.31 -4.41
C GLY A 66 -1.19 5.27 -5.39
N GLY A 67 -1.25 5.01 -6.68
CA GLY A 67 -0.73 5.91 -7.71
C GLY A 67 -1.73 6.02 -8.84
N ASP A 68 -2.04 7.25 -9.23
CA ASP A 68 -2.92 7.52 -10.36
C ASP A 68 -2.28 8.60 -11.23
N ILE A 69 -2.15 8.28 -12.51
CA ILE A 69 -1.71 9.20 -13.56
C ILE A 69 -2.43 8.81 -14.85
N LEU A 70 -2.59 9.77 -15.76
CA LEU A 70 -3.26 9.52 -17.05
C LEU A 70 -2.72 8.25 -17.74
N GLY A 71 -3.60 7.28 -17.95
CA GLY A 71 -3.28 6.00 -18.59
C GLY A 71 -2.96 4.86 -17.62
N TYR A 72 -2.71 5.11 -16.33
CA TYR A 72 -2.18 4.13 -15.39
C TYR A 72 -2.71 4.29 -13.96
N GLY A 73 -3.27 3.21 -13.42
CA GLY A 73 -3.59 3.08 -11.99
C GLY A 73 -2.68 2.05 -11.34
N THR A 74 -2.23 2.32 -10.11
CA THR A 74 -1.42 1.38 -9.31
C THR A 74 -1.88 1.38 -7.86
N VAL A 75 -2.02 0.20 -7.26
CA VAL A 75 -2.18 0.04 -5.81
C VAL A 75 -1.24 -1.07 -5.37
N GLY A 76 -0.47 -0.85 -4.32
CA GLY A 76 0.41 -1.88 -3.79
C GLY A 76 0.71 -1.69 -2.32
N GLY A 77 1.16 -2.77 -1.68
CA GLY A 77 1.46 -2.78 -0.26
C GLY A 77 2.26 -4.00 0.18
N ALA A 78 2.86 -3.87 1.36
CA ALA A 78 3.53 -4.96 2.07
C ALA A 78 3.12 -4.99 3.55
N THR A 79 3.18 -6.15 4.15
CA THR A 79 2.89 -6.39 5.57
C THR A 79 4.17 -6.62 6.35
N ALA A 80 4.14 -6.41 7.67
CA ALA A 80 5.31 -6.60 8.53
C ALA A 80 5.81 -8.06 8.58
N ASP A 81 4.95 -9.03 8.27
CA ASP A 81 5.28 -10.46 8.15
C ASP A 81 5.85 -10.85 6.78
N GLY A 82 6.02 -9.88 5.86
CA GLY A 82 6.73 -10.07 4.58
C GLY A 82 5.86 -10.48 3.39
N ARG A 83 4.53 -10.34 3.48
CA ARG A 83 3.67 -10.46 2.29
C ARG A 83 3.70 -9.16 1.51
N GLN A 84 3.55 -9.28 0.20
CA GLN A 84 3.65 -8.17 -0.75
C GLN A 84 2.74 -8.41 -1.94
N ALA A 85 2.02 -7.37 -2.36
CA ALA A 85 1.16 -7.42 -3.53
C ALA A 85 1.09 -6.04 -4.18
N THR A 86 1.08 -6.04 -5.51
CA THR A 86 0.93 -4.82 -6.32
C THR A 86 0.03 -5.15 -7.50
N VAL A 87 -0.96 -4.30 -7.75
CA VAL A 87 -1.85 -4.32 -8.91
C VAL A 87 -1.58 -3.07 -9.73
N MET A 88 -1.36 -3.26 -11.03
CA MET A 88 -1.17 -2.19 -12.02
C MET A 88 -2.13 -2.43 -13.17
N VAL A 89 -2.78 -1.37 -13.64
CA VAL A 89 -3.75 -1.44 -14.74
C VAL A 89 -3.59 -0.25 -15.67
N ASN A 90 -3.96 -0.44 -16.93
CA ASN A 90 -4.16 0.63 -17.87
C ASN A 90 -5.60 1.13 -17.77
N LEU A 91 -5.79 2.43 -17.55
CA LEU A 91 -7.11 3.05 -17.38
C LEU A 91 -7.23 4.28 -18.27
N ASN A 92 -8.45 4.54 -18.76
CA ASN A 92 -8.77 5.86 -19.32
C ASN A 92 -8.66 6.92 -18.22
N ALA A 93 -8.36 8.16 -18.61
CA ALA A 93 -8.23 9.28 -17.68
C ALA A 93 -9.41 9.37 -16.71
N GLY A 94 -9.12 9.37 -15.41
CA GLY A 94 -10.11 9.53 -14.34
C GLY A 94 -10.61 8.23 -13.69
N GLY A 95 -10.45 7.06 -14.32
CA GLY A 95 -10.93 5.78 -13.78
C GLY A 95 -12.40 5.83 -13.31
N THR A 96 -12.82 4.86 -12.50
CA THR A 96 -14.07 4.92 -11.74
C THR A 96 -13.82 4.47 -10.31
N ASP A 97 -14.65 4.91 -9.37
CA ASP A 97 -14.56 4.48 -7.96
C ASP A 97 -14.67 2.95 -7.82
N ALA A 98 -15.46 2.30 -8.68
CA ALA A 98 -15.58 0.85 -8.71
C ALA A 98 -14.26 0.16 -9.10
N GLN A 99 -13.54 0.70 -10.10
CA GLN A 99 -12.24 0.16 -10.50
C GLN A 99 -11.18 0.33 -9.39
N ASP A 100 -11.17 1.48 -8.72
CA ASP A 100 -10.28 1.72 -7.57
C ASP A 100 -10.60 0.76 -6.41
N ALA A 101 -11.89 0.52 -6.13
CA ALA A 101 -12.34 -0.45 -5.14
C ALA A 101 -11.89 -1.89 -5.48
N ASP A 102 -12.07 -2.31 -6.73
CA ASP A 102 -11.67 -3.65 -7.19
C ASP A 102 -10.15 -3.86 -7.10
N MET A 103 -9.36 -2.86 -7.50
CA MET A 103 -7.90 -2.92 -7.38
C MET A 103 -7.46 -3.07 -5.91
N LYS A 104 -8.06 -2.30 -5.01
CA LYS A 104 -7.79 -2.40 -3.56
C LYS A 104 -8.21 -3.76 -3.01
N ALA A 105 -9.37 -4.27 -3.40
CA ALA A 105 -9.86 -5.57 -2.98
C ALA A 105 -8.93 -6.71 -3.45
N ALA A 106 -8.38 -6.61 -4.66
CA ALA A 106 -7.40 -7.57 -5.18
C ALA A 106 -6.10 -7.58 -4.36
N VAL A 107 -5.53 -6.40 -4.05
CA VAL A 107 -4.35 -6.27 -3.18
C VAL A 107 -4.63 -6.83 -1.79
N GLN A 108 -5.76 -6.45 -1.19
CA GLN A 108 -6.15 -6.92 0.13
C GLN A 108 -6.29 -8.44 0.16
N THR A 109 -6.96 -9.04 -0.83
CA THR A 109 -7.13 -10.49 -0.95
C THR A 109 -5.77 -11.20 -1.04
N ALA A 110 -4.86 -10.70 -1.90
CA ALA A 110 -3.53 -11.26 -2.05
C ALA A 110 -2.71 -11.18 -0.75
N LEU A 111 -2.84 -10.10 0.03
CA LEU A 111 -2.19 -9.94 1.32
C LEU A 111 -2.85 -10.77 2.44
N CYS A 112 -4.10 -11.21 2.26
CA CYS A 112 -4.81 -12.08 3.21
C CYS A 112 -4.52 -13.57 3.01
N ALA A 113 -4.16 -14.01 1.81
CA ALA A 113 -3.90 -15.42 1.52
C ALA A 113 -2.67 -15.93 2.30
N GLY A 114 -2.90 -16.86 3.23
CA GLY A 114 -1.83 -17.43 4.08
C GLY A 114 -2.25 -17.82 5.51
N ARG A 115 -3.54 -17.69 5.87
CA ARG A 115 -4.13 -18.24 7.11
C ARG A 115 -5.10 -19.39 6.84
N HIS A 116 -4.78 -20.25 5.89
CA HIS A 116 -5.34 -21.60 5.84
C HIS A 116 -4.16 -22.55 5.97
N ALA A 117 -3.87 -22.91 7.22
CA ALA A 117 -3.14 -24.13 7.55
C ALA A 117 -4.13 -25.30 7.44
#